data_AF-X1C2L5-F1
#
_entry.id   AF-X1C2L5-F1
#
_cell.length_a   1.000
_cell.length_b   1.000
_cell.length_c   1.000
_cell.angle_alpha   90.00
_cell.angle_beta   90.00
_cell.angle_gamma   90.00
#
_symmetry.space_group_name_H-M   'P 1'
#
loop_
_entity.id
_entity.type
_entity.pdbx_description
1 polymer ?
#
loop_
_entity_poly.entity_id
_entity_poly.type
_entity_poly.pdbx_seq_one_letter_code
_entity_poly.pdbx_strand_id
1 'polypeptide(L)'
;MTWTEEQINKIIGLETKEGHNIDVFKLYGVLHVGNTTKGLWTLIKKFHKYGEGRLSLSLADFEYCEDEDDVRLTFKDHLGERITAKLV
;
A
#
# COMPACT_ATOMS: atom_id res chain seq x y z
N MET A 1 22.22 -8.93 0.99
CA MET A 1 21.47 -9.73 -0.02
C MET A 1 20.62 -8.73 -0.80
N THR A 2 20.46 -8.84 -2.11
CA THR A 2 19.66 -7.86 -2.87
C THR A 2 18.30 -8.48 -3.20
N TRP A 3 17.23 -7.88 -2.69
CA TRP A 3 15.86 -8.30 -2.98
C TRP A 3 15.46 -7.94 -4.41
N THR A 4 14.67 -8.81 -5.05
CA THR A 4 14.05 -8.51 -6.35
C THR A 4 12.62 -7.99 -6.18
N GLU A 5 12.10 -7.32 -7.23
CA GLU A 5 10.71 -6.85 -7.23
C GLU A 5 9.72 -8.02 -7.04
N GLU A 6 10.01 -9.19 -7.63
CA GLU A 6 9.19 -10.39 -7.49
C GLU A 6 9.18 -10.92 -6.05
N GLN A 7 10.34 -10.92 -5.37
CA GLN A 7 10.43 -11.34 -3.97
C GLN A 7 9.69 -10.37 -3.05
N ILE A 8 9.87 -9.06 -3.24
CA ILE A 8 9.20 -8.03 -2.44
C ILE A 8 7.68 -8.11 -2.63
N ASN A 9 7.20 -8.22 -3.87
CA ASN A 9 5.79 -8.41 -4.18
C ASN A 9 5.21 -9.65 -3.49
N LYS A 10 5.95 -10.76 -3.49
CA LYS A 10 5.55 -12.00 -2.81
C LYS A 10 5.50 -11.86 -1.29
N ILE A 11 6.47 -11.17 -0.68
CA ILE A 11 6.55 -10.95 0.76
C ILE A 11 5.41 -10.07 1.27
N ILE A 12 5.09 -9.00 0.53
CA ILE A 12 4.01 -8.08 0.87
C ILE A 12 2.65 -8.75 0.62
N GLY A 13 2.51 -9.52 -0.46
CA GLY A 13 1.36 -10.38 -0.70
C GLY A 13 0.04 -9.62 -0.90
N LEU A 14 0.07 -8.46 -1.58
CA LEU A 14 -1.16 -7.77 -1.94
C LEU A 14 -1.84 -8.49 -3.10
N GLU A 15 -3.09 -8.87 -2.90
CA GLU A 15 -3.91 -9.57 -3.89
C GLU A 15 -5.24 -8.86 -4.12
N THR A 16 -5.76 -8.95 -5.34
CA THR A 16 -7.14 -8.56 -5.63
C THR A 16 -8.10 -9.58 -5.03
N LYS A 17 -9.40 -9.23 -4.95
CA LYS A 17 -10.45 -10.18 -4.53
C LYS A 17 -10.52 -11.44 -5.42
N GLU A 18 -10.00 -11.34 -6.63
CA GLU A 18 -9.94 -12.43 -7.61
C GLU A 18 -8.64 -13.26 -7.49
N GLY A 19 -7.77 -12.95 -6.53
CA GLY A 19 -6.52 -13.67 -6.27
C GLY A 19 -5.37 -13.28 -7.20
N HIS A 20 -5.44 -12.13 -7.87
CA HIS A 20 -4.32 -11.64 -8.68
C HIS A 20 -3.34 -10.84 -7.82
N ASN A 21 -2.06 -11.19 -7.89
CA ASN A 21 -1.00 -10.43 -7.25
C ASN A 21 -0.94 -8.99 -7.79
N ILE A 22 -0.84 -8.04 -6.87
CA ILE A 22 -0.71 -6.62 -7.15
C ILE A 22 0.77 -6.24 -7.08
N ASP A 23 1.26 -5.58 -8.12
CA ASP A 23 2.61 -5.04 -8.17
C ASP A 23 2.72 -3.76 -7.31
N VAL A 24 3.43 -3.86 -6.18
CA VAL A 24 3.58 -2.77 -5.20
C VAL A 24 4.37 -1.59 -5.76
N PHE A 25 5.26 -1.80 -6.74
CA PHE A 25 6.04 -0.75 -7.41
C PHE A 25 5.18 0.07 -8.41
N LYS A 26 3.99 -0.43 -8.73
CA LYS A 26 2.99 0.23 -9.57
C LYS A 26 1.72 0.58 -8.80
N LEU A 27 1.76 0.56 -7.47
CA LEU A 27 0.58 0.76 -6.64
C LEU A 27 0.03 2.18 -6.78
N TYR A 28 -1.23 2.28 -7.20
CA TYR A 28 -2.00 3.51 -7.23
C TYR A 28 -3.14 3.43 -6.22
N GLY A 29 -3.09 4.30 -5.20
CA GLY A 29 -4.09 4.33 -4.15
C GLY A 29 -5.02 5.54 -4.29
N VAL A 30 -6.31 5.33 -4.01
CA VAL A 30 -7.28 6.41 -3.82
C VAL A 30 -7.78 6.38 -2.38
N LEU A 31 -7.51 7.46 -1.65
CA LEU A 31 -7.93 7.63 -0.27
C LEU A 31 -9.34 8.20 -0.24
N HIS A 32 -10.26 7.43 0.31
CA HIS A 32 -11.64 7.83 0.55
C HIS A 32 -11.90 7.96 2.04
N VAL A 33 -12.54 9.05 2.45
CA VAL A 33 -13.07 9.23 3.80
C VAL A 33 -14.58 9.13 3.71
N GLY A 34 -15.15 8.23 4.50
CA GLY A 34 -16.59 8.03 4.57
C GLY A 34 -17.05 7.79 5.99
N ASN A 35 -18.30 8.13 6.27
CA ASN A 35 -18.90 7.88 7.57
C ASN A 35 -19.49 6.45 7.58
N THR A 36 -18.95 5.56 8.42
CA THR A 36 -19.47 4.19 8.54
C THR A 36 -20.49 4.15 9.67
N THR A 37 -21.71 3.68 9.38
CA THR A 37 -22.61 3.21 10.44
C THR A 37 -22.31 1.74 10.70
N LYS A 38 -21.81 1.42 11.89
CA LYS A 38 -21.54 0.05 12.39
C LYS A 38 -20.34 -0.70 11.76
N GLY A 39 -19.30 0.00 11.30
CA GLY A 39 -18.03 -0.64 10.91
C GLY A 39 -18.03 -1.38 9.57
N LEU A 40 -19.15 -1.38 8.84
CA LEU A 40 -19.24 -1.91 7.48
C LEU A 40 -18.84 -0.82 6.48
N TRP A 41 -17.67 -0.99 5.87
CA TRP A 41 -17.20 -0.20 4.74
C TRP A 41 -18.00 -0.58 3.49
N THR A 42 -18.96 0.25 3.10
CA THR A 42 -19.75 0.04 1.87
C THR A 42 -19.51 1.24 0.97
N LEU A 43 -18.90 1.10 -0.22
CA LEU A 43 -18.67 2.21 -1.17
C LEU A 43 -19.97 2.84 -1.74
N ILE A 44 -21.14 2.42 -1.22
CA ILE A 44 -22.47 2.75 -1.70
C ILE A 44 -23.06 3.98 -0.97
N LYS A 45 -22.52 4.38 0.19
CA LYS A 45 -22.86 5.64 0.90
C LYS A 45 -22.00 6.84 0.46
N LYS A 46 -22.25 8.04 1.00
CA LYS A 46 -21.49 9.27 0.70
C LYS A 46 -20.02 9.13 1.14
N PHE A 47 -19.12 8.83 0.19
CA PHE A 47 -17.66 8.95 0.37
C PHE A 47 -17.19 10.26 -0.24
N HIS A 48 -16.25 10.91 0.42
CA HIS A 48 -15.47 11.97 -0.19
C HIS A 48 -14.09 11.41 -0.54
N LYS A 49 -13.70 11.52 -1.80
CA LYS A 49 -12.33 11.26 -2.22
C LYS A 49 -11.47 12.38 -1.65
N TYR A 50 -10.60 12.04 -0.71
CA TYR A 50 -9.72 12.99 -0.04
C TYR A 50 -8.42 13.17 -0.84
N GLY A 51 -7.95 12.11 -1.48
CA GLY A 51 -6.77 12.18 -2.31
C GLY A 51 -6.57 10.93 -3.13
N GLU A 52 -5.65 11.02 -4.07
CA GLU A 52 -5.11 9.88 -4.80
C GLU A 52 -3.64 10.09 -5.05
N GLY A 53 -2.93 9.01 -5.28
CA GLY A 53 -1.54 9.06 -5.64
C GLY A 53 -0.95 7.70 -5.89
N ARG A 54 0.11 7.70 -6.69
CA ARG A 54 1.01 6.56 -6.78
C ARG A 54 1.87 6.49 -5.52
N LEU A 55 2.09 5.27 -5.03
CA LEU A 55 3.16 4.96 -4.10
C LEU A 55 4.43 4.76 -4.94
N SER A 56 5.40 5.65 -4.77
CA SER A 56 6.65 5.61 -5.54
C SER A 56 7.68 4.80 -4.77
N LEU A 57 7.64 3.49 -4.94
CA LEU A 57 8.65 2.57 -4.41
C LEU A 57 9.70 2.25 -5.47
N SER A 58 10.90 1.96 -5.00
CA SER A 58 12.05 1.52 -5.78
C SER A 58 12.79 0.41 -5.02
N LEU A 59 13.63 -0.36 -5.71
CA LEU A 59 14.45 -1.39 -5.03
C LEU A 59 15.45 -0.80 -4.02
N ALA A 60 15.87 0.45 -4.23
CA ALA A 60 16.77 1.15 -3.32
C ALA A 60 16.15 1.34 -1.94
N ASP A 61 14.82 1.49 -1.86
CA ASP A 61 14.11 1.63 -0.58
C ASP A 61 14.24 0.38 0.30
N PHE A 62 14.54 -0.78 -0.30
CA PHE A 62 14.65 -2.07 0.39
C PHE A 62 16.10 -2.59 0.48
N GLU A 63 17.10 -1.76 0.13
CA GLU A 63 18.49 -2.22 0.01
C GLU A 63 19.10 -2.73 1.34
N TYR A 64 18.59 -2.23 2.47
CA TYR A 64 19.04 -2.57 3.82
C TYR A 64 18.15 -3.59 4.54
N CYS A 65 17.10 -4.10 3.90
CA CYS A 65 16.23 -5.11 4.53
C CYS A 65 16.99 -6.43 4.67
N GLU A 66 17.12 -6.95 5.90
CA GLU A 66 17.82 -8.21 6.16
C GLU A 66 16.88 -9.42 6.04
N ASP A 67 15.61 -9.24 6.36
CA ASP A 67 14.59 -10.29 6.34
C ASP A 67 13.23 -9.84 5.77
N GLU A 68 12.27 -10.76 5.75
CA GLU A 68 10.92 -10.47 5.24
C GLU A 68 10.14 -9.46 6.10
N ASP A 69 10.41 -9.39 7.40
CA ASP A 69 9.72 -8.48 8.30
C ASP A 69 10.20 -7.04 8.10
N ASP A 70 11.51 -6.83 7.85
CA ASP A 70 12.05 -5.54 7.43
C ASP A 70 11.40 -5.04 6.14
N VAL A 71 11.21 -5.93 5.15
CA VAL A 71 10.52 -5.59 3.89
C VAL A 71 9.08 -5.14 4.17
N ARG A 72 8.35 -5.87 5.03
CA ARG A 72 6.97 -5.52 5.40
C ARG A 72 6.88 -4.20 6.16
N LEU A 73 7.83 -3.93 7.06
CA LEU A 73 7.89 -2.68 7.83
C LEU A 73 8.20 -1.49 6.92
N THR A 74 9.24 -1.60 6.10
CA THR A 74 9.63 -0.57 5.12
C THR A 74 8.46 -0.21 4.19
N PHE A 75 7.74 -1.21 3.68
CA PHE A 75 6.54 -0.97 2.88
C PHE A 75 5.44 -0.22 3.65
N LYS A 76 5.19 -0.60 4.90
CA LYS A 76 4.18 0.07 5.76
C LYS A 76 4.55 1.52 6.05
N ASP A 77 5.83 1.80 6.27
CA ASP A 77 6.31 3.15 6.54
C ASP A 77 6.08 4.05 5.33
N HIS A 78 6.49 3.63 4.12
CA HIS A 78 6.22 4.38 2.89
C HIS A 78 4.73 4.58 2.63
N LEU A 79 3.91 3.56 2.87
CA LEU A 79 2.45 3.67 2.74
C LEU A 79 1.89 4.68 3.76
N GLY A 80 2.35 4.62 5.02
CA GLY A 80 1.93 5.51 6.09
C GLY A 80 2.31 6.97 5.86
N GLU A 81 3.55 7.23 5.41
CA GLU A 81 3.99 8.56 5.00
C GLU A 81 3.11 9.11 3.86
N ARG A 82 2.82 8.27 2.86
CA ARG A 82 2.00 8.68 1.71
C ARG A 82 0.56 9.00 2.09
N ILE A 83 -0.03 8.21 2.99
CA ILE A 83 -1.36 8.46 3.55
C ILE A 83 -1.35 9.78 4.34
N THR A 84 -0.36 9.97 5.20
CA THR A 84 -0.22 11.16 6.04
C THR A 84 -0.06 12.42 5.18
N ALA A 85 0.82 12.40 4.18
CA ALA A 85 1.03 13.51 3.24
C ALA A 85 -0.23 13.87 2.41
N LYS A 86 -1.21 12.98 2.34
CA LYS A 86 -2.50 13.25 1.70
C LYS A 86 -3.59 13.66 2.67
N LEU A 87 -3.43 13.41 3.97
CA LEU A 87 -4.41 13.74 5.01
C LEU A 87 -4.21 15.14 5.61
N VAL A 88 -2.98 15.67 5.59
CA VAL A 88 -2.62 17.05 6.00
C VAL A 88 -2.93 18.03 4.87
#